data_AF-A0A8H7GTI6-F1
#
_entry.id   AF-A0A8H7GTI6-F1
#
_cell.length_a   1.000
_cell.length_b   1.000
_cell.length_c   1.000
_cell.angle_alpha   90.00
_cell.angle_beta   90.00
_cell.angle_gamma   90.00
#
_symmetry.space_group_name_H-M   'P 1'
#
loop_
_entity.id
_entity.type
_entity.pdbx_description
1 polymer ?
#
loop_
_entity_poly.entity_id
_entity_poly.type
_entity_poly.pdbx_seq_one_letter_code
_entity_poly.pdbx_strand_id
1 'polypeptide(L)'
;MDTSGSGFLRALPGFGGLVPNTPEMSVRDKRVQAQVEKTLASFDALEEWADYIAFLARLKKSLAVPAESPHSVLWIPLSEQVLAKLALCLLPMLPNGVHRKLLELYEAIFDSLAADALNSQISVWLPGILPVVSFGLMQVKPQVIKLYETKLFTHLTPATLKQITKPILLSLLCGLDDENSEVFNDVMLLLDAFKAKLDDNAHFWQSFFVCVITSPEKRLGALNWCILRLPLFARIVLETGSTFSAEALACLASEPGLIVRAFAAALNTRLSFNQATDIIVMRGFFDLLLSHLPLDSPVMLEVVSPADKQLLIMACCKVTLKKDMSLNRRLWKWLLGPDSLEDLSNLQDQKAYFEKTALSMVESGLKALLASDTQLKLDAYNIVLAMIMDRWEISQLITSRLFVPIIESCYHSHATNNPASLELLAAGKRVFDEVEAHYIWQYICNEIVISGDNEKLKVLDFLLQNFQFPEEEENMHVWLATLAFLMKHEVSVQSVFTLTLLMELADPKLLTVTGGNENVAVFKRRVFWTT
;
A
#
# COMPACT_ATOMS: atom_id res chain seq x y z
N MET A 1 6.41 -6.99 48.67
CA MET A 1 6.46 -5.87 49.63
C MET A 1 6.14 -4.60 48.86
N ASP A 2 4.95 -4.09 49.15
CA ASP A 2 4.41 -2.75 48.99
C ASP A 2 4.47 -2.00 47.64
N THR A 3 3.34 -2.17 46.95
CA THR A 3 2.67 -1.20 46.12
C THR A 3 2.21 0.02 46.93
N SER A 4 2.76 1.20 46.67
CA SER A 4 2.03 2.46 46.86
C SER A 4 2.55 3.50 45.86
N GLY A 5 1.69 3.82 44.89
CA GLY A 5 2.00 4.73 43.79
C GLY A 5 0.75 5.36 43.21
N SER A 6 -0.25 5.66 44.06
CA SER A 6 -1.41 6.48 43.72
C SER A 6 -1.16 7.88 44.29
N GLY A 7 -0.77 8.84 43.45
CA GLY A 7 -0.52 10.18 43.99
C GLY A 7 -0.24 11.33 43.03
N PHE A 8 -0.27 11.16 41.70
CA PHE A 8 0.23 12.23 40.81
C PHE A 8 -0.78 12.87 39.83
N LEU A 9 -2.06 12.52 39.86
CA LEU A 9 -3.07 13.14 38.97
C LEU A 9 -4.24 13.83 39.69
N ARG A 10 -4.13 14.11 40.99
CA ARG A 10 -5.08 14.95 41.74
C ARG A 10 -4.42 16.25 42.20
N ALA A 11 -4.02 17.11 41.28
CA ALA A 11 -3.63 18.48 41.62
C ALA A 11 -3.73 19.42 40.40
N LEU A 12 -4.95 19.68 39.92
CA LEU A 12 -5.26 20.89 39.15
C LEU A 12 -6.53 21.52 39.74
N PRO A 13 -6.43 22.67 40.43
CA PRO A 13 -7.59 23.38 40.96
C PRO A 13 -8.19 24.25 39.85
N GLY A 14 -9.44 23.98 39.45
CA GLY A 14 -10.09 24.83 38.43
C GLY A 14 -11.33 24.32 37.72
N PHE A 15 -11.80 23.09 37.96
CA PHE A 15 -13.08 22.62 37.42
C PHE A 15 -13.96 22.06 38.54
N GLY A 16 -14.83 22.91 39.06
CA GLY A 16 -16.01 22.49 39.82
C GLY A 16 -16.97 21.76 38.88
N GLY A 17 -16.73 20.46 38.68
CA GLY A 17 -17.66 19.55 38.01
C GLY A 17 -18.52 18.86 39.06
N LEU A 18 -19.83 19.03 38.94
CA LEU A 18 -20.88 18.39 39.73
C LEU A 18 -20.56 16.92 40.01
N VAL A 19 -20.49 16.55 41.28
CA VAL A 19 -20.54 15.15 41.72
C VAL A 19 -21.88 14.59 41.19
N PRO A 20 -21.88 13.58 40.30
CA PRO A 20 -23.13 12.94 39.94
C PRO A 20 -23.65 12.28 41.21
N ASN A 21 -24.90 12.55 41.56
CA ASN A 21 -25.61 11.79 42.58
C ASN A 21 -25.55 10.31 42.18
N THR A 22 -24.59 9.57 42.73
CA THR A 22 -24.64 8.11 42.72
C THR A 22 -25.88 7.72 43.53
N PRO A 23 -26.88 7.06 42.92
CA PRO A 23 -28.02 6.57 43.68
C PRO A 23 -27.49 5.69 44.81
N GLU A 24 -28.03 5.83 46.03
CA GLU A 24 -27.63 5.00 47.16
C GLU A 24 -27.78 3.52 46.77
N MET A 25 -26.63 2.84 46.61
CA MET A 25 -26.61 1.44 46.24
C MET A 25 -27.38 0.62 47.28
N SER A 26 -28.30 -0.23 46.83
CA SER A 26 -29.09 -1.05 47.73
C SER A 26 -28.18 -2.00 48.53
N VAL A 27 -28.67 -2.48 49.68
CA VAL A 27 -27.97 -3.50 50.48
C VAL A 27 -27.66 -4.75 49.66
N ARG A 28 -28.52 -5.09 48.69
CA ARG A 28 -28.31 -6.20 47.75
C ARG A 28 -27.15 -5.90 46.80
N ASP A 29 -27.08 -4.71 46.24
CA ASP A 29 -26.04 -4.34 45.27
C ASP A 29 -24.66 -4.29 45.92
N LYS A 30 -24.59 -3.76 47.15
CA LYS A 30 -23.36 -3.77 47.96
C LYS A 30 -22.86 -5.19 48.23
N ARG A 31 -23.78 -6.14 48.47
CA ARG A 31 -23.44 -7.55 48.67
C ARG A 31 -22.93 -8.22 47.40
N VAL A 32 -23.57 -7.95 46.25
CA VAL A 32 -23.13 -8.48 44.95
C VAL A 32 -21.75 -7.92 44.61
N GLN A 33 -21.55 -6.62 44.75
CA GLN A 33 -20.24 -5.99 44.54
C GLN A 33 -19.14 -6.62 45.42
N ALA A 34 -19.39 -6.78 46.73
CA ALA A 34 -18.42 -7.40 47.63
C ALA A 34 -18.08 -8.86 47.24
N GLN A 35 -19.07 -9.60 46.72
CA GLN A 35 -18.86 -10.96 46.24
C GLN A 35 -18.02 -10.99 44.95
N VAL A 36 -18.23 -10.03 44.05
CA VAL A 36 -17.41 -9.84 42.85
C VAL A 36 -15.97 -9.47 43.24
N GLU A 37 -15.78 -8.51 44.14
CA GLU A 37 -14.46 -8.09 44.66
C GLU A 37 -13.68 -9.28 45.24
N LYS A 38 -14.34 -10.06 46.12
CA LYS A 38 -13.74 -11.26 46.71
C LYS A 38 -13.35 -12.29 45.64
N THR A 39 -14.17 -12.44 44.61
CA THR A 39 -13.88 -13.38 43.52
C THR A 39 -12.68 -12.89 42.70
N LEU A 40 -12.67 -11.61 42.31
CA LEU A 40 -11.57 -11.00 41.55
C LEU A 40 -10.23 -11.05 42.30
N ALA A 41 -10.24 -10.85 43.63
CA ALA A 41 -9.04 -10.97 44.46
C ALA A 41 -8.44 -12.38 44.46
N SER A 42 -9.23 -13.42 44.16
CA SER A 42 -8.73 -14.80 44.06
C SER A 42 -8.01 -15.11 42.75
N PHE A 43 -7.94 -14.16 41.81
CA PHE A 43 -7.32 -14.37 40.51
C PHE A 43 -5.80 -14.53 40.58
N ASP A 44 -5.13 -13.82 41.51
CA ASP A 44 -3.67 -13.82 41.56
C ASP A 44 -3.10 -15.11 42.18
N ALA A 45 -3.97 -16.01 42.65
CA ALA A 45 -3.63 -17.31 43.20
C ALA A 45 -3.88 -18.48 42.22
N LEU A 46 -4.22 -18.20 40.95
CA LEU A 46 -4.49 -19.23 39.94
C LEU A 46 -3.17 -19.72 39.34
N GLU A 47 -2.92 -21.02 39.36
CA GLU A 47 -1.69 -21.62 38.82
C GLU A 47 -1.99 -22.54 37.64
N GLU A 48 -3.04 -23.36 37.73
CA GLU A 48 -3.39 -24.34 36.71
C GLU A 48 -4.57 -23.89 35.85
N TRP A 49 -4.65 -24.37 34.60
CA TRP A 49 -5.77 -24.05 33.69
C TRP A 49 -7.15 -24.41 34.26
N ALA A 50 -7.23 -25.44 35.12
CA ALA A 50 -8.46 -25.82 35.80
C ALA A 50 -8.94 -24.74 36.80
N ASP A 51 -8.00 -24.03 37.43
CA ASP A 51 -8.29 -22.94 38.36
C ASP A 51 -8.96 -21.77 37.63
N TYR A 52 -8.51 -21.47 36.40
CA TYR A 52 -9.16 -20.45 35.55
C TYR A 52 -10.61 -20.82 35.24
N ILE A 53 -10.88 -22.08 34.89
CA ILE A 53 -12.26 -22.55 34.63
C ILE A 53 -13.12 -22.41 35.89
N ALA A 54 -12.58 -22.81 37.06
CA ALA A 54 -13.28 -22.69 38.34
C ALA A 54 -13.52 -21.23 38.73
N PHE A 55 -12.54 -20.34 38.51
CA PHE A 55 -12.66 -18.90 38.69
C PHE A 55 -13.77 -18.33 37.80
N LEU A 56 -13.78 -18.64 36.50
CA LEU A 56 -14.79 -18.17 35.56
C LEU A 56 -16.21 -18.65 35.93
N ALA A 57 -16.34 -19.90 36.39
CA ALA A 57 -17.61 -20.42 36.88
C ALA A 57 -18.08 -19.71 38.16
N ARG A 58 -17.17 -19.42 39.10
CA ARG A 58 -17.47 -18.64 40.32
C ARG A 58 -17.85 -17.19 39.98
N LEU A 59 -17.15 -16.57 39.03
CA LEU A 59 -17.43 -15.22 38.59
C LEU A 59 -18.79 -15.13 37.88
N LYS A 60 -19.10 -16.08 36.99
CA LYS A 60 -20.44 -16.19 36.36
C LYS A 60 -21.56 -16.25 37.40
N LYS A 61 -21.41 -17.07 38.44
CA LYS A 61 -22.40 -17.17 39.54
C LYS A 61 -22.48 -15.89 40.38
N SER A 62 -21.35 -15.20 40.59
CA SER A 62 -21.31 -13.97 41.38
C SER A 62 -21.93 -12.78 40.63
N LEU A 63 -21.86 -12.81 39.29
CA LEU A 63 -22.51 -11.84 38.41
C LEU A 63 -23.97 -12.18 38.12
N ALA A 64 -24.38 -13.44 38.27
CA ALA A 64 -25.77 -13.85 38.11
C ALA A 64 -26.66 -13.25 39.19
N VAL A 65 -27.59 -12.38 38.80
CA VAL A 65 -28.60 -11.79 39.69
C VAL A 65 -29.90 -12.61 39.58
N PRO A 66 -30.44 -13.20 40.67
CA PRO A 66 -31.69 -13.96 40.61
C PRO A 66 -32.89 -13.10 40.18
N ALA A 67 -33.65 -13.63 39.21
CA ALA A 67 -34.73 -13.02 38.43
C ALA A 67 -36.07 -12.84 39.17
N GLU A 68 -36.06 -12.30 40.38
CA GLU A 68 -37.29 -11.99 41.13
C GLU A 68 -37.56 -10.47 41.14
N SER A 69 -37.82 -9.88 39.96
CA SER A 69 -38.56 -8.61 39.68
C SER A 69 -38.18 -8.02 38.30
N PRO A 70 -39.07 -7.24 37.64
CA PRO A 70 -38.83 -6.72 36.30
C PRO A 70 -37.70 -5.67 36.32
N HIS A 71 -36.68 -5.88 35.51
CA HIS A 71 -35.44 -5.12 35.47
C HIS A 71 -35.64 -3.69 34.93
N SER A 72 -35.10 -2.68 35.63
CA SER A 72 -34.99 -1.32 35.08
C SER A 72 -33.54 -0.82 34.91
N VAL A 73 -32.55 -1.27 35.70
CA VAL A 73 -31.11 -1.07 35.38
C VAL A 73 -30.27 -2.19 36.02
N LEU A 74 -29.49 -2.92 35.20
CA LEU A 74 -28.53 -3.95 35.61
C LEU A 74 -27.11 -3.47 35.26
N TRP A 75 -26.39 -2.92 36.24
CA TRP A 75 -24.97 -2.58 36.09
C TRP A 75 -24.11 -3.78 36.51
N ILE A 76 -23.06 -4.06 35.75
CA ILE A 76 -22.06 -5.08 36.11
C ILE A 76 -21.04 -4.47 37.07
N PRO A 77 -20.91 -4.99 38.30
CA PRO A 77 -19.98 -4.44 39.26
C PRO A 77 -18.54 -4.52 38.80
N LEU A 78 -17.81 -3.42 38.94
CA LEU A 78 -16.38 -3.33 38.64
C LEU A 78 -16.05 -3.80 37.21
N SER A 79 -16.88 -3.42 36.24
CA SER A 79 -16.81 -3.87 34.84
C SER A 79 -15.40 -3.82 34.24
N GLU A 80 -14.63 -2.76 34.48
CA GLU A 80 -13.24 -2.64 34.01
C GLU A 80 -12.30 -3.67 34.65
N GLN A 81 -12.43 -3.93 35.95
CA GLN A 81 -11.60 -4.93 36.64
C GLN A 81 -12.00 -6.35 36.23
N VAL A 82 -13.30 -6.60 36.06
CA VAL A 82 -13.81 -7.85 35.50
C VAL A 82 -13.19 -8.08 34.13
N LEU A 83 -13.34 -7.11 33.20
CA LEU A 83 -12.77 -7.19 31.86
C LEU A 83 -11.26 -7.45 31.88
N ALA A 84 -10.50 -6.74 32.73
CA ALA A 84 -9.06 -6.92 32.83
C ALA A 84 -8.70 -8.38 33.15
N LYS A 85 -9.40 -9.01 34.08
CA LYS A 85 -9.20 -10.43 34.39
C LYS A 85 -9.70 -11.36 33.27
N LEU A 86 -10.81 -11.02 32.60
CA LEU A 86 -11.30 -11.78 31.44
C LEU A 86 -10.31 -11.75 30.26
N ALA A 87 -9.66 -10.61 30.01
CA ALA A 87 -8.66 -10.47 28.96
C ALA A 87 -7.44 -11.35 29.21
N LEU A 88 -7.01 -11.49 30.47
CA LEU A 88 -5.94 -12.42 30.85
C LEU A 88 -6.35 -13.88 30.61
N CYS A 89 -7.62 -14.22 30.77
CA CYS A 89 -8.15 -15.54 30.41
C CYS A 89 -8.22 -15.79 28.88
N LEU A 90 -7.98 -14.79 28.04
CA LEU A 90 -7.91 -14.90 26.57
C LEU A 90 -6.49 -14.94 26.03
N LEU A 91 -5.49 -15.13 26.87
CA LEU A 91 -4.13 -15.34 26.39
C LEU A 91 -4.08 -16.59 25.49
N PRO A 92 -3.44 -16.52 24.30
CA PRO A 92 -3.39 -17.65 23.36
C PRO A 92 -2.76 -18.93 23.92
N MET A 93 -1.95 -18.81 24.98
CA MET A 93 -1.27 -19.93 25.65
C MET A 93 -2.22 -20.77 26.51
N LEU A 94 -3.41 -20.25 26.84
CA LEU A 94 -4.37 -20.97 27.67
C LEU A 94 -5.18 -21.99 26.83
N PRO A 95 -5.61 -23.12 27.43
CA PRO A 95 -6.38 -24.13 26.71
C PRO A 95 -7.75 -23.65 26.23
N ASN A 96 -8.25 -24.24 25.13
CA ASN A 96 -9.58 -23.97 24.57
C ASN A 96 -10.72 -24.09 25.61
N GLY A 97 -10.61 -24.97 26.59
CA GLY A 97 -11.61 -25.11 27.65
C GLY A 97 -11.80 -23.82 28.46
N VAL A 98 -10.70 -23.08 28.70
CA VAL A 98 -10.73 -21.78 29.38
C VAL A 98 -11.42 -20.74 28.48
N HIS A 99 -11.02 -20.65 27.22
CA HIS A 99 -11.61 -19.71 26.25
C HIS A 99 -13.11 -19.94 26.05
N ARG A 100 -13.53 -21.21 25.88
CA ARG A 100 -14.96 -21.56 25.76
C ARG A 100 -15.73 -21.15 27.01
N LYS A 101 -15.20 -21.44 28.20
CA LYS A 101 -15.87 -21.07 29.45
C LYS A 101 -15.98 -19.56 29.62
N LEU A 102 -15.00 -18.82 29.13
CA LEU A 102 -15.03 -17.38 29.11
C LEU A 102 -16.09 -16.82 28.17
N LEU A 103 -16.23 -17.39 26.96
CA LEU A 103 -17.26 -16.95 26.01
C LEU A 103 -18.67 -17.20 26.55
N GLU A 104 -18.90 -18.30 27.29
CA GLU A 104 -20.15 -18.53 28.03
C GLU A 104 -20.42 -17.48 29.13
N LEU A 105 -19.37 -16.86 29.67
CA LEU A 105 -19.48 -15.76 30.62
C LEU A 105 -19.79 -14.44 29.90
N TYR A 106 -19.15 -14.15 28.77
CA TYR A 106 -19.54 -13.02 27.92
C TYR A 106 -21.00 -13.11 27.47
N GLU A 107 -21.45 -14.30 27.07
CA GLU A 107 -22.84 -14.52 26.70
C GLU A 107 -23.79 -14.20 27.86
N ALA A 108 -23.49 -14.68 29.07
CA ALA A 108 -24.28 -14.41 30.26
C ALA A 108 -24.25 -12.93 30.68
N ILE A 109 -23.11 -12.27 30.48
CA ILE A 109 -22.95 -10.83 30.70
C ILE A 109 -23.88 -10.07 29.74
N PHE A 110 -23.85 -10.36 28.45
CA PHE A 110 -24.71 -9.68 27.47
C PHE A 110 -26.20 -9.98 27.68
N ASP A 111 -26.55 -11.21 28.09
CA ASP A 111 -27.94 -11.56 28.43
C ASP A 111 -28.45 -10.84 29.69
N SER A 112 -27.54 -10.47 30.60
CA SER A 112 -27.90 -9.73 31.81
C SER A 112 -28.03 -8.22 31.56
N LEU A 113 -27.45 -7.68 30.50
CA LEU A 113 -27.48 -6.26 30.22
C LEU A 113 -28.72 -5.89 29.41
N ALA A 114 -29.45 -4.86 29.86
CA ALA A 114 -30.46 -4.23 29.02
C ALA A 114 -29.80 -3.61 27.77
N ALA A 115 -30.54 -3.51 26.66
CA ALA A 115 -30.00 -2.99 25.40
C ALA A 115 -29.35 -1.61 25.56
N ASP A 116 -30.00 -0.68 26.29
CA ASP A 116 -29.46 0.67 26.53
C ASP A 116 -28.14 0.63 27.30
N ALA A 117 -28.06 -0.22 28.33
CA ALA A 117 -26.84 -0.41 29.12
C ALA A 117 -25.70 -0.98 28.26
N LEU A 118 -26.00 -2.01 27.44
CA LEU A 118 -25.03 -2.58 26.51
C LEU A 118 -24.51 -1.55 25.51
N ASN A 119 -25.39 -0.73 24.92
CA ASN A 119 -25.00 0.33 23.98
C ASN A 119 -24.06 1.36 24.63
N SER A 120 -24.27 1.69 25.90
CA SER A 120 -23.41 2.63 26.64
C SER A 120 -22.07 2.02 27.10
N GLN A 121 -22.03 0.71 27.34
CA GLN A 121 -20.87 0.02 27.95
C GLN A 121 -20.08 -0.84 26.95
N ILE A 122 -20.47 -0.90 25.67
CA ILE A 122 -19.82 -1.78 24.70
C ILE A 122 -18.31 -1.51 24.55
N SER A 123 -17.87 -0.26 24.74
CA SER A 123 -16.46 0.12 24.71
C SER A 123 -15.63 -0.55 25.81
N VAL A 124 -16.26 -0.95 26.91
CA VAL A 124 -15.64 -1.74 27.97
C VAL A 124 -15.53 -3.19 27.53
N TRP A 125 -16.61 -3.81 27.05
CA TRP A 125 -16.62 -5.27 26.83
C TRP A 125 -15.96 -5.71 25.52
N LEU A 126 -16.06 -4.90 24.47
CA LEU A 126 -15.62 -5.27 23.13
C LEU A 126 -14.10 -5.53 23.02
N PRO A 127 -13.19 -4.71 23.58
CA PRO A 127 -11.75 -4.92 23.44
C PRO A 127 -11.26 -6.31 23.86
N GLY A 128 -11.91 -6.93 24.85
CA GLY A 128 -11.54 -8.26 25.31
C GLY A 128 -11.79 -9.35 24.26
N ILE A 129 -12.89 -9.28 23.51
CA ILE A 129 -13.31 -10.33 22.58
C ILE A 129 -12.77 -10.17 21.15
N LEU A 130 -12.37 -8.98 20.72
CA LEU A 130 -11.86 -8.72 19.36
C LEU A 130 -10.68 -9.63 18.95
N PRO A 131 -9.64 -9.83 19.78
CA PRO A 131 -8.47 -10.58 19.35
C PRO A 131 -8.74 -12.07 19.13
N VAL A 132 -9.84 -12.61 19.69
CA VAL A 132 -10.13 -14.05 19.71
C VAL A 132 -10.35 -14.62 18.30
N VAL A 133 -10.88 -13.83 17.36
CA VAL A 133 -11.05 -14.28 15.97
C VAL A 133 -9.69 -14.55 15.31
N SER A 134 -8.64 -13.81 15.72
CA SER A 134 -7.30 -13.92 15.13
C SER A 134 -6.54 -15.16 15.59
N PHE A 135 -6.63 -15.55 16.88
CA PHE A 135 -5.84 -16.66 17.43
C PHE A 135 -6.68 -17.88 17.82
N GLY A 136 -8.00 -17.74 17.93
CA GLY A 136 -8.89 -18.80 18.43
C GLY A 136 -8.78 -20.07 17.59
N LEU A 137 -8.71 -21.24 18.24
CA LEU A 137 -8.73 -22.51 17.54
C LEU A 137 -10.14 -22.84 17.01
N MET A 138 -10.24 -23.89 16.19
CA MET A 138 -11.47 -24.27 15.44
C MET A 138 -12.76 -24.28 16.27
N GLN A 139 -12.70 -24.61 17.57
CA GLN A 139 -13.90 -24.66 18.43
C GLN A 139 -14.31 -23.31 19.04
N VAL A 140 -13.38 -22.34 19.09
CA VAL A 140 -13.59 -21.04 19.77
C VAL A 140 -14.12 -20.00 18.77
N LYS A 141 -13.61 -19.99 17.53
CA LYS A 141 -14.05 -19.02 16.49
C LYS A 141 -15.57 -19.06 16.23
N PRO A 142 -16.22 -20.22 16.05
CA PRO A 142 -17.67 -20.28 15.84
C PRO A 142 -18.46 -19.69 17.01
N GLN A 143 -17.99 -19.86 18.24
CA GLN A 143 -18.64 -19.29 19.43
C GLN A 143 -18.57 -17.76 19.45
N VAL A 144 -17.44 -17.17 19.04
CA VAL A 144 -17.29 -15.71 18.94
C VAL A 144 -18.18 -15.14 17.85
N ILE A 145 -18.23 -15.78 16.68
CA ILE A 145 -19.10 -15.37 15.56
C ILE A 145 -20.56 -15.37 15.99
N LYS A 146 -21.01 -16.46 16.64
CA LYS A 146 -22.36 -16.56 17.20
C LYS A 146 -22.63 -15.48 18.24
N LEU A 147 -21.65 -15.17 19.10
CA LEU A 147 -21.76 -14.11 20.10
C LEU A 147 -21.96 -12.73 19.44
N TYR A 148 -21.23 -12.44 18.36
CA TYR A 148 -21.36 -11.19 17.62
C TYR A 148 -22.75 -11.07 16.98
N GLU A 149 -23.17 -12.11 16.28
CA GLU A 149 -24.47 -12.15 15.60
C GLU A 149 -25.64 -12.01 16.59
N THR A 150 -25.70 -12.93 17.57
CA THR A 150 -26.87 -13.11 18.44
C THR A 150 -26.92 -12.11 19.58
N LYS A 151 -25.77 -11.70 20.13
CA LYS A 151 -25.73 -10.82 21.32
C LYS A 151 -25.32 -9.39 21.00
N LEU A 152 -24.40 -9.16 20.07
CA LEU A 152 -23.97 -7.79 19.77
C LEU A 152 -24.88 -7.14 18.73
N PHE A 153 -24.93 -7.67 17.50
CA PHE A 153 -25.59 -6.98 16.39
C PHE A 153 -27.12 -6.95 16.52
N THR A 154 -27.69 -7.91 17.25
CA THR A 154 -29.12 -7.91 17.56
C THR A 154 -29.51 -6.74 18.49
N HIS A 155 -28.69 -6.45 19.51
CA HIS A 155 -29.03 -5.49 20.58
C HIS A 155 -28.39 -4.09 20.44
N LEU A 156 -27.30 -3.97 19.68
CA LEU A 156 -26.64 -2.69 19.44
C LEU A 156 -27.41 -1.83 18.42
N THR A 157 -27.47 -0.54 18.68
CA THR A 157 -28.07 0.48 17.81
C THR A 157 -27.11 0.85 16.68
N PRO A 158 -27.62 1.32 15.52
CA PRO A 158 -26.77 1.81 14.43
C PRO A 158 -25.77 2.89 14.87
N ALA A 159 -26.19 3.81 15.76
CA ALA A 159 -25.34 4.86 16.30
C ALA A 159 -24.12 4.29 17.06
N THR A 160 -24.33 3.27 17.89
CA THR A 160 -23.25 2.61 18.61
C THR A 160 -22.36 1.78 17.66
N LEU A 161 -22.95 1.06 16.71
CA LEU A 161 -22.20 0.31 15.69
C LEU A 161 -21.28 1.22 14.87
N LYS A 162 -21.72 2.43 14.54
CA LYS A 162 -20.92 3.45 13.86
C LYS A 162 -19.64 3.80 14.63
N GLN A 163 -19.71 3.86 15.97
CA GLN A 163 -18.55 4.15 16.82
C GLN A 163 -17.54 3.00 16.90
N ILE A 164 -18.01 1.75 16.78
CA ILE A 164 -17.17 0.55 16.91
C ILE A 164 -16.86 -0.13 15.57
N THR A 165 -17.18 0.50 14.44
CA THR A 165 -17.07 -0.11 13.10
C THR A 165 -15.66 -0.60 12.80
N LYS A 166 -14.64 0.25 12.99
CA LYS A 166 -13.24 -0.11 12.70
C LYS A 166 -12.75 -1.31 13.52
N PRO A 167 -12.89 -1.34 14.86
CA PRO A 167 -12.54 -2.52 15.66
C PRO A 167 -13.22 -3.82 15.18
N ILE A 168 -14.52 -3.77 14.90
CA ILE A 168 -15.29 -4.93 14.40
C ILE A 168 -14.75 -5.41 13.05
N LEU A 169 -14.50 -4.49 12.11
CA LEU A 169 -13.91 -4.81 10.81
C LEU A 169 -12.54 -5.49 10.98
N LEU A 170 -11.63 -4.92 11.76
CA LEU A 170 -10.31 -5.50 11.97
C LEU A 170 -10.39 -6.91 12.57
N SER A 171 -11.32 -7.17 13.50
CA SER A 171 -11.56 -8.49 14.06
C SER A 171 -12.06 -9.48 13.01
N LEU A 172 -13.12 -9.11 12.27
CA LEU A 172 -13.76 -10.00 11.31
C LEU A 172 -12.89 -10.28 10.08
N LEU A 173 -12.11 -9.30 9.61
CA LEU A 173 -11.19 -9.49 8.49
C LEU A 173 -10.14 -10.57 8.78
N CYS A 174 -9.72 -10.77 10.04
CA CYS A 174 -8.84 -11.89 10.42
C CYS A 174 -9.46 -13.26 10.12
N GLY A 175 -10.79 -13.34 10.18
CA GLY A 175 -11.55 -14.57 9.94
C GLY A 175 -11.65 -14.92 8.46
N LEU A 176 -11.23 -14.01 7.57
CA LEU A 176 -11.31 -14.17 6.11
C LEU A 176 -9.94 -14.39 5.45
N ASP A 177 -8.87 -14.56 6.23
CA ASP A 177 -7.52 -14.74 5.66
C ASP A 177 -7.30 -16.14 5.06
N ASP A 178 -8.13 -17.14 5.39
CA ASP A 178 -8.07 -18.52 4.86
C ASP A 178 -9.44 -18.98 4.34
N GLU A 179 -9.57 -19.10 3.02
CA GLU A 179 -10.79 -19.55 2.34
C GLU A 179 -11.21 -20.98 2.70
N ASN A 180 -10.26 -21.81 3.16
CA ASN A 180 -10.56 -23.18 3.58
C ASN A 180 -11.01 -23.26 5.05
N SER A 181 -11.05 -22.12 5.76
CA SER A 181 -11.49 -22.10 7.15
C SER A 181 -12.97 -22.44 7.26
N GLU A 182 -13.33 -23.31 8.21
CA GLU A 182 -14.73 -23.69 8.47
C GLU A 182 -15.63 -22.48 8.76
N VAL A 183 -15.06 -21.42 9.35
CA VAL A 183 -15.79 -20.20 9.70
C VAL A 183 -15.79 -19.14 8.60
N PHE A 184 -15.12 -19.36 7.47
CA PHE A 184 -14.93 -18.35 6.43
C PHE A 184 -16.29 -17.81 5.93
N ASN A 185 -17.19 -18.71 5.56
CA ASN A 185 -18.52 -18.35 5.07
C ASN A 185 -19.38 -17.67 6.16
N ASP A 186 -19.28 -18.14 7.41
CA ASP A 186 -20.00 -17.54 8.53
C ASP A 186 -19.53 -16.10 8.79
N VAL A 187 -18.22 -15.84 8.69
CA VAL A 187 -17.64 -14.50 8.84
C VAL A 187 -18.03 -13.59 7.67
N MET A 188 -18.09 -14.11 6.43
CA MET A 188 -18.59 -13.38 5.27
C MET A 188 -20.02 -12.89 5.49
N LEU A 189 -20.91 -13.80 5.89
CA LEU A 189 -22.32 -13.48 6.18
C LEU A 189 -22.45 -12.54 7.37
N LEU A 190 -21.61 -12.70 8.40
CA LEU A 190 -21.60 -11.82 9.56
C LEU A 190 -21.18 -10.39 9.20
N LEU A 191 -20.21 -10.21 8.29
CA LEU A 191 -19.86 -8.88 7.78
C LEU A 191 -20.99 -8.25 6.97
N ASP A 192 -21.69 -9.03 6.15
CA ASP A 192 -22.88 -8.57 5.41
C ASP A 192 -24.00 -8.14 6.38
N ALA A 193 -24.26 -8.95 7.41
CA ALA A 193 -25.24 -8.65 8.45
C ALA A 193 -24.85 -7.39 9.26
N PHE A 194 -23.57 -7.25 9.61
CA PHE A 194 -23.05 -6.05 10.27
C PHE A 194 -23.26 -4.80 9.41
N LYS A 195 -22.89 -4.86 8.14
CA LYS A 195 -23.08 -3.75 7.19
C LYS A 195 -24.56 -3.38 7.06
N ALA A 196 -25.45 -4.37 6.91
CA ALA A 196 -26.89 -4.14 6.84
C ALA A 196 -27.45 -3.51 8.13
N LYS A 197 -26.99 -3.96 9.31
CA LYS A 197 -27.44 -3.43 10.60
C LYS A 197 -26.94 -2.01 10.89
N LEU A 198 -25.74 -1.66 10.39
CA LEU A 198 -25.18 -0.33 10.50
C LEU A 198 -26.01 0.72 9.77
N ASP A 199 -26.67 0.34 8.66
CA ASP A 199 -27.53 1.21 7.83
C ASP A 199 -26.84 2.50 7.36
N ASP A 200 -25.53 2.44 7.17
CA ASP A 200 -24.68 3.54 6.68
C ASP A 200 -23.55 2.97 5.82
N ASN A 201 -23.88 2.66 4.57
CA ASN A 201 -22.92 2.05 3.63
C ASN A 201 -21.70 2.94 3.37
N ALA A 202 -21.88 4.27 3.39
CA ALA A 202 -20.77 5.20 3.17
C ALA A 202 -19.75 5.13 4.31
N HIS A 203 -20.23 5.13 5.57
CA HIS A 203 -19.37 4.96 6.74
C HIS A 203 -18.71 3.59 6.78
N PHE A 204 -19.43 2.54 6.38
CA PHE A 204 -18.88 1.19 6.27
C PHE A 204 -17.67 1.15 5.34
N TRP A 205 -17.84 1.61 4.08
CA TRP A 205 -16.76 1.59 3.09
C TRP A 205 -15.60 2.50 3.48
N GLN A 206 -15.89 3.68 4.03
CA GLN A 206 -14.86 4.56 4.55
C GLN A 206 -14.01 3.85 5.60
N SER A 207 -14.66 3.23 6.60
CA SER A 207 -13.98 2.49 7.66
C SER A 207 -13.21 1.28 7.10
N PHE A 208 -13.78 0.57 6.13
CA PHE A 208 -13.16 -0.58 5.47
C PHE A 208 -11.88 -0.20 4.73
N PHE A 209 -11.92 0.84 3.89
CA PHE A 209 -10.73 1.32 3.19
C PHE A 209 -9.66 1.85 4.15
N VAL A 210 -10.05 2.50 5.25
CA VAL A 210 -9.11 2.88 6.32
C VAL A 210 -8.46 1.66 6.97
N CYS A 211 -9.19 0.55 7.19
CA CYS A 211 -8.59 -0.70 7.66
C CYS A 211 -7.54 -1.23 6.65
N VAL A 212 -7.85 -1.26 5.36
CA VAL A 212 -6.90 -1.69 4.30
C VAL A 212 -5.63 -0.82 4.31
N ILE A 213 -5.78 0.50 4.47
CA ILE A 213 -4.65 1.43 4.54
C ILE A 213 -3.80 1.16 5.78
N THR A 214 -4.43 1.09 6.95
CA THR A 214 -3.75 1.14 8.26
C THR A 214 -3.30 -0.23 8.80
N SER A 215 -3.79 -1.34 8.24
CA SER A 215 -3.57 -2.68 8.83
C SER A 215 -3.18 -3.71 7.75
N PRO A 216 -1.88 -3.79 7.38
CA PRO A 216 -1.38 -4.69 6.34
C PRO A 216 -1.76 -6.16 6.54
N GLU A 217 -1.77 -6.62 7.78
CA GLU A 217 -2.11 -7.99 8.18
C GLU A 217 -3.58 -8.35 7.98
N LYS A 218 -4.46 -7.37 7.69
CA LYS A 218 -5.89 -7.59 7.42
C LYS A 218 -6.25 -7.49 5.95
N ARG A 219 -5.27 -7.23 5.08
CA ARG A 219 -5.51 -6.98 3.65
C ARG A 219 -5.92 -8.23 2.89
N LEU A 220 -5.50 -9.42 3.32
CA LEU A 220 -5.91 -10.67 2.68
C LEU A 220 -7.40 -10.95 2.89
N GLY A 221 -7.88 -10.90 4.14
CA GLY A 221 -9.30 -11.00 4.41
C GLY A 221 -10.12 -9.87 3.77
N ALA A 222 -9.57 -8.66 3.70
CA ALA A 222 -10.22 -7.55 3.00
C ALA A 222 -10.33 -7.80 1.49
N LEU A 223 -9.27 -8.33 0.87
CA LEU A 223 -9.27 -8.74 -0.53
C LEU A 223 -10.36 -9.79 -0.78
N ASN A 224 -10.41 -10.84 0.02
CA ASN A 224 -11.38 -11.93 -0.13
C ASN A 224 -12.83 -11.42 -0.06
N TRP A 225 -13.11 -10.50 0.87
CA TRP A 225 -14.42 -9.84 0.94
C TRP A 225 -14.70 -8.95 -0.28
N CYS A 226 -13.73 -8.13 -0.70
CA CYS A 226 -13.86 -7.26 -1.88
C CYS A 226 -14.14 -8.04 -3.17
N ILE A 227 -13.48 -9.18 -3.40
CA ILE A 227 -13.71 -10.02 -4.59
C ILE A 227 -15.20 -10.34 -4.78
N LEU A 228 -15.95 -10.50 -3.68
CA LEU A 228 -17.36 -10.88 -3.71
C LEU A 228 -18.35 -9.72 -3.49
N ARG A 229 -17.90 -8.57 -2.98
CA ARG A 229 -18.78 -7.50 -2.48
C ARG A 229 -18.43 -6.11 -2.97
N LEU A 230 -17.25 -5.89 -3.54
CA LEU A 230 -16.90 -4.59 -4.13
C LEU A 230 -17.81 -4.33 -5.34
N PRO A 231 -18.52 -3.20 -5.40
CA PRO A 231 -19.40 -2.91 -6.52
C PRO A 231 -18.60 -2.65 -7.80
N LEU A 232 -19.22 -2.87 -8.94
CA LEU A 232 -18.71 -2.33 -10.21
C LEU A 232 -18.94 -0.83 -10.25
N PHE A 233 -17.92 -0.08 -10.66
CA PHE A 233 -17.97 1.37 -10.82
C PHE A 233 -18.38 1.78 -12.25
N ALA A 234 -19.32 1.04 -12.84
CA ALA A 234 -19.86 1.32 -14.16
C ALA A 234 -20.95 2.40 -14.09
N ARG A 235 -20.97 3.31 -15.06
CA ARG A 235 -22.06 4.29 -15.22
C ARG A 235 -23.31 3.60 -15.74
N ILE A 236 -24.42 3.86 -15.06
CA ILE A 236 -25.77 3.51 -15.47
C ILE A 236 -26.36 4.74 -16.15
N VAL A 237 -26.64 4.63 -17.45
CA VAL A 237 -27.27 5.69 -18.23
C VAL A 237 -28.78 5.65 -17.99
N LEU A 238 -29.33 6.74 -17.47
CA LEU A 238 -30.76 6.97 -17.28
C LEU A 238 -31.22 8.13 -18.17
N GLU A 239 -32.52 8.24 -18.41
CA GLU A 239 -33.10 9.34 -19.22
C GLU A 239 -32.79 10.73 -18.65
N THR A 240 -32.54 10.83 -17.34
CA THR A 240 -32.24 12.07 -16.61
C THR A 240 -30.74 12.34 -16.41
N GLY A 241 -29.86 11.45 -16.89
CA GLY A 241 -28.40 11.56 -16.75
C GLY A 241 -27.71 10.22 -16.46
N SER A 242 -26.39 10.24 -16.27
CA SER A 242 -25.63 9.04 -15.88
C SER A 242 -25.33 9.03 -14.39
N THR A 243 -25.58 7.90 -13.70
CA THR A 243 -25.27 7.72 -12.27
C THR A 243 -24.52 6.42 -12.02
N PHE A 244 -24.01 6.21 -10.81
CA PHE A 244 -23.47 4.92 -10.36
C PHE A 244 -24.52 4.17 -9.52
N SER A 245 -24.28 2.88 -9.27
CA SER A 245 -25.10 2.11 -8.32
C SER A 245 -25.04 2.73 -6.92
N ALA A 246 -26.08 2.55 -6.10
CA ALA A 246 -26.12 3.09 -4.74
C ALA A 246 -24.91 2.63 -3.89
N GLU A 247 -24.47 1.39 -4.11
CA GLU A 247 -23.30 0.81 -3.46
C GLU A 247 -21.99 1.48 -3.91
N ALA A 248 -21.82 1.70 -5.22
CA ALA A 248 -20.66 2.41 -5.76
C ALA A 248 -20.62 3.87 -5.31
N LEU A 249 -21.78 4.53 -5.25
CA LEU A 249 -21.89 5.89 -4.68
C LEU A 249 -21.48 5.89 -3.20
N ALA A 250 -21.86 4.88 -2.42
CA ALA A 250 -21.44 4.77 -1.02
C ALA A 250 -19.92 4.64 -0.87
N CYS A 251 -19.24 3.86 -1.73
CA CYS A 251 -17.78 3.80 -1.75
C CYS A 251 -17.11 5.16 -2.04
N LEU A 252 -17.78 6.02 -2.83
CA LEU A 252 -17.25 7.30 -3.29
C LEU A 252 -17.73 8.50 -2.43
N ALA A 253 -18.69 8.30 -1.53
CA ALA A 253 -19.43 9.37 -0.85
C ALA A 253 -18.59 10.23 0.12
N SER A 254 -17.69 9.63 0.89
CA SER A 254 -16.90 10.38 1.89
C SER A 254 -15.76 11.15 1.23
N GLU A 255 -14.90 10.42 0.50
CA GLU A 255 -13.78 10.99 -0.23
C GLU A 255 -13.43 10.03 -1.38
N PRO A 256 -13.61 10.44 -2.65
CA PRO A 256 -13.43 9.51 -3.76
C PRO A 256 -11.99 8.97 -3.90
N GLY A 257 -10.99 9.73 -3.43
CA GLY A 257 -9.58 9.28 -3.40
C GLY A 257 -9.28 8.18 -2.37
N LEU A 258 -10.19 7.88 -1.44
CA LEU A 258 -9.94 6.91 -0.37
C LEU A 258 -9.77 5.47 -0.89
N ILE A 259 -10.62 5.03 -1.83
CA ILE A 259 -10.49 3.70 -2.46
C ILE A 259 -9.15 3.55 -3.17
N VAL A 260 -8.74 4.59 -3.89
CA VAL A 260 -7.48 4.63 -4.65
C VAL A 260 -6.27 4.57 -3.72
N ARG A 261 -6.30 5.32 -2.62
CA ARG A 261 -5.26 5.26 -1.57
C ARG A 261 -5.23 3.91 -0.85
N ALA A 262 -6.38 3.26 -0.65
CA ALA A 262 -6.43 1.93 -0.07
C ALA A 262 -5.81 0.86 -0.98
N PHE A 263 -6.11 0.91 -2.27
CA PHE A 263 -5.51 0.01 -3.26
C PHE A 263 -4.01 0.26 -3.39
N ALA A 264 -3.58 1.51 -3.43
CA ALA A 264 -2.16 1.86 -3.44
C ALA A 264 -1.43 1.39 -2.19
N ALA A 265 -2.06 1.50 -1.01
CA ALA A 265 -1.51 0.98 0.24
C ALA A 265 -1.38 -0.55 0.21
N ALA A 266 -2.37 -1.26 -0.36
CA ALA A 266 -2.32 -2.71 -0.52
C ALA A 266 -1.20 -3.17 -1.47
N LEU A 267 -0.88 -2.38 -2.49
CA LEU A 267 0.24 -2.63 -3.41
C LEU A 267 1.61 -2.21 -2.86
N ASN A 268 1.64 -1.38 -1.83
CA ASN A 268 2.87 -0.93 -1.18
C ASN A 268 3.09 -1.64 0.16
N THR A 269 3.67 -2.84 0.14
CA THR A 269 3.87 -3.67 1.35
C THR A 269 5.27 -3.54 1.98
N ARG A 270 5.90 -2.36 1.94
CA ARG A 270 7.22 -2.14 2.57
C ARG A 270 7.28 -2.48 4.07
N LEU A 271 6.12 -2.54 4.74
CA LEU A 271 5.99 -2.72 6.19
C LEU A 271 5.42 -4.09 6.60
N SER A 272 5.18 -5.01 5.66
CA SER A 272 4.61 -6.32 5.99
C SER A 272 5.70 -7.34 6.29
N PHE A 273 5.45 -8.20 7.26
CA PHE A 273 6.38 -9.24 7.72
C PHE A 273 6.27 -10.54 6.91
N ASN A 274 5.21 -10.72 6.10
CA ASN A 274 4.96 -11.95 5.35
C ASN A 274 4.92 -11.69 3.84
N GLN A 275 6.07 -11.91 3.19
CA GLN A 275 6.24 -11.68 1.75
C GLN A 275 5.34 -12.57 0.89
N ALA A 276 5.04 -13.81 1.30
CA ALA A 276 4.20 -14.71 0.50
C ALA A 276 2.75 -14.22 0.46
N THR A 277 2.21 -13.84 1.62
CA THR A 277 0.88 -13.24 1.74
C THR A 277 0.79 -11.92 0.97
N ASP A 278 1.82 -11.08 1.04
CA ASP A 278 1.87 -9.82 0.30
C ASP A 278 1.70 -10.02 -1.20
N ILE A 279 2.38 -11.00 -1.79
CA ILE A 279 2.29 -11.25 -3.23
C ILE A 279 0.88 -11.69 -3.62
N ILE A 280 0.20 -12.49 -2.78
CA ILE A 280 -1.20 -12.88 -3.00
C ILE A 280 -2.11 -11.64 -2.94
N VAL A 281 -1.95 -10.82 -1.91
CA VAL A 281 -2.71 -9.56 -1.75
C VAL A 281 -2.51 -8.65 -2.95
N MET A 282 -1.26 -8.42 -3.38
CA MET A 282 -0.97 -7.58 -4.53
C MET A 282 -1.62 -8.10 -5.81
N ARG A 283 -1.53 -9.40 -6.08
CA ARG A 283 -2.15 -10.02 -7.26
C ARG A 283 -3.66 -9.81 -7.25
N GLY A 284 -4.31 -10.08 -6.13
CA GLY A 284 -5.76 -9.90 -6.03
C GLY A 284 -6.20 -8.44 -6.12
N PHE A 285 -5.49 -7.50 -5.51
CA PHE A 285 -5.79 -6.06 -5.67
C PHE A 285 -5.56 -5.57 -7.09
N PHE A 286 -4.56 -6.09 -7.81
CA PHE A 286 -4.43 -5.83 -9.24
C PHE A 286 -5.59 -6.43 -10.05
N ASP A 287 -6.05 -7.63 -9.70
CA ASP A 287 -7.21 -8.23 -10.36
C ASP A 287 -8.46 -7.37 -10.13
N LEU A 288 -8.63 -6.79 -8.92
CA LEU A 288 -9.67 -5.79 -8.64
C LEU A 288 -9.48 -4.48 -9.42
N LEU A 289 -8.24 -4.00 -9.63
CA LEU A 289 -7.99 -2.84 -10.49
C LEU A 289 -8.41 -3.11 -11.93
N LEU A 290 -8.07 -4.30 -12.45
CA LEU A 290 -8.42 -4.69 -13.81
C LEU A 290 -9.94 -4.79 -14.02
N SER A 291 -10.69 -5.30 -13.04
CA SER A 291 -12.14 -5.49 -13.19
C SER A 291 -12.99 -4.31 -12.72
N HIS A 292 -12.61 -3.60 -11.66
CA HIS A 292 -13.43 -2.54 -11.04
C HIS A 292 -12.93 -1.12 -11.34
N LEU A 293 -11.61 -0.93 -11.50
CA LEU A 293 -11.00 0.41 -11.69
C LEU A 293 -10.01 0.45 -12.89
N PRO A 294 -10.44 0.11 -14.12
CA PRO A 294 -9.66 0.43 -15.32
C PRO A 294 -9.29 1.92 -15.40
N LEU A 295 -8.18 2.27 -16.04
CA LEU A 295 -7.71 3.67 -16.10
C LEU A 295 -8.62 4.61 -16.92
N ASP A 296 -9.40 4.04 -17.84
CA ASP A 296 -10.44 4.68 -18.64
C ASP A 296 -11.82 4.64 -17.98
N SER A 297 -11.93 4.05 -16.78
CA SER A 297 -13.19 4.07 -16.03
C SER A 297 -13.61 5.50 -15.69
N PRO A 298 -14.93 5.79 -15.62
CA PRO A 298 -15.42 7.11 -15.25
C PRO A 298 -14.88 7.61 -13.90
N VAL A 299 -14.65 6.68 -12.95
CA VAL A 299 -14.07 7.00 -11.65
C VAL A 299 -12.64 7.52 -11.79
N MET A 300 -11.79 6.84 -12.58
CA MET A 300 -10.39 7.20 -12.78
C MET A 300 -10.18 8.42 -13.69
N LEU A 301 -11.16 8.75 -14.54
CA LEU A 301 -11.09 9.91 -15.43
C LEU A 301 -11.65 11.20 -14.83
N GLU A 302 -12.75 11.10 -14.07
CA GLU A 302 -13.54 12.29 -13.72
C GLU A 302 -13.74 12.48 -12.21
N VAL A 303 -13.69 11.41 -11.42
CA VAL A 303 -14.06 11.45 -10.00
C VAL A 303 -12.84 11.57 -9.09
N VAL A 304 -11.77 10.81 -9.39
CA VAL A 304 -10.55 10.76 -8.58
C VAL A 304 -9.64 11.94 -8.91
N SER A 305 -9.02 12.52 -7.87
CA SER A 305 -8.09 13.63 -8.05
C SER A 305 -6.84 13.21 -8.85
N PRO A 306 -6.22 14.12 -9.63
CA PRO A 306 -4.98 13.83 -10.33
C PRO A 306 -3.87 13.31 -9.40
N ALA A 307 -3.79 13.84 -8.17
CA ALA A 307 -2.81 13.44 -7.18
C ALA A 307 -3.01 12.00 -6.68
N ASP A 308 -4.25 11.60 -6.36
CA ASP A 308 -4.55 10.23 -5.95
C ASP A 308 -4.35 9.24 -7.10
N LYS A 309 -4.74 9.64 -8.32
CA LYS A 309 -4.50 8.84 -9.54
C LYS A 309 -3.01 8.59 -9.74
N GLN A 310 -2.18 9.63 -9.64
CA GLN A 310 -0.73 9.49 -9.73
C GLN A 310 -0.17 8.62 -8.60
N LEU A 311 -0.66 8.79 -7.38
CA LEU A 311 -0.26 7.97 -6.23
C LEU A 311 -0.49 6.48 -6.50
N LEU A 312 -1.66 6.10 -7.01
CA LEU A 312 -1.96 4.71 -7.36
C LEU A 312 -1.10 4.21 -8.51
N ILE A 313 -1.01 4.95 -9.62
CA ILE A 313 -0.20 4.56 -10.78
C ILE A 313 1.25 4.32 -10.35
N MET A 314 1.82 5.22 -9.54
CA MET A 314 3.19 5.08 -9.05
C MET A 314 3.34 3.92 -8.05
N ALA A 315 2.33 3.64 -7.23
CA ALA A 315 2.32 2.45 -6.37
C ALA A 315 2.33 1.17 -7.21
N CYS A 316 1.52 1.10 -8.27
CA CYS A 316 1.51 -0.01 -9.23
C CYS A 316 2.86 -0.16 -9.94
N CYS A 317 3.46 0.94 -10.43
CA CYS A 317 4.74 0.91 -11.13
C CYS A 317 5.88 0.42 -10.22
N LYS A 318 5.87 0.77 -8.93
CA LYS A 318 6.87 0.29 -7.96
C LYS A 318 6.85 -1.22 -7.75
N VAL A 319 5.80 -1.93 -8.16
CA VAL A 319 5.73 -3.38 -8.04
C VAL A 319 6.76 -4.07 -8.94
N THR A 320 7.19 -3.45 -10.05
CA THR A 320 8.22 -4.01 -10.93
C THR A 320 9.56 -4.24 -10.22
N LEU A 321 9.83 -3.47 -9.17
CA LEU A 321 11.03 -3.62 -8.33
C LEU A 321 11.10 -4.96 -7.62
N LYS A 322 9.97 -5.66 -7.43
CA LYS A 322 9.92 -7.00 -6.84
C LYS A 322 10.33 -8.12 -7.80
N LYS A 323 10.42 -7.85 -9.11
CA LYS A 323 10.78 -8.83 -10.15
C LYS A 323 9.86 -10.07 -10.18
N ASP A 324 8.57 -9.90 -9.89
CA ASP A 324 7.55 -10.96 -9.98
C ASP A 324 6.80 -10.84 -11.32
N MET A 325 6.99 -11.81 -12.21
CA MET A 325 6.39 -11.80 -13.55
C MET A 325 4.86 -11.81 -13.54
N SER A 326 4.24 -12.41 -12.52
CA SER A 326 2.79 -12.47 -12.40
C SER A 326 2.20 -11.09 -12.08
N LEU A 327 2.91 -10.31 -11.27
CA LEU A 327 2.57 -8.91 -10.98
C LEU A 327 2.85 -7.99 -12.16
N ASN A 328 4.03 -8.10 -12.79
CA ASN A 328 4.37 -7.30 -13.97
C ASN A 328 3.34 -7.47 -15.08
N ARG A 329 2.91 -8.71 -15.38
CA ARG A 329 1.86 -8.96 -16.38
C ARG A 329 0.55 -8.23 -16.08
N ARG A 330 0.13 -8.17 -14.81
CA ARG A 330 -1.09 -7.46 -14.40
C ARG A 330 -0.94 -5.95 -14.51
N LEU A 331 0.20 -5.42 -14.10
CA LEU A 331 0.54 -4.01 -14.27
C LEU A 331 0.45 -3.62 -15.75
N TRP A 332 1.10 -4.37 -16.64
CA TRP A 332 1.11 -4.08 -18.07
C TRP A 332 -0.28 -4.16 -18.68
N LYS A 333 -1.06 -5.18 -18.31
CA LYS A 333 -2.46 -5.28 -18.74
C LYS A 333 -3.29 -4.08 -18.28
N TRP A 334 -3.07 -3.58 -17.06
CA TRP A 334 -3.80 -2.42 -16.55
C TRP A 334 -3.38 -1.11 -17.22
N LEU A 335 -2.08 -0.93 -17.51
CA LEU A 335 -1.55 0.27 -18.18
C LEU A 335 -1.86 0.34 -19.68
N LEU A 336 -2.02 -0.81 -20.35
CA LEU A 336 -2.28 -0.91 -21.78
C LEU A 336 -3.77 -1.09 -22.12
N GLY A 337 -4.61 -1.36 -21.12
CA GLY A 337 -6.05 -1.54 -21.31
C GLY A 337 -6.45 -3.00 -21.61
N PRO A 338 -7.75 -3.26 -21.79
CA PRO A 338 -8.25 -4.61 -22.05
C PRO A 338 -7.74 -5.15 -23.40
N ASP A 339 -7.40 -6.44 -23.43
CA ASP A 339 -7.06 -7.14 -24.67
C ASP A 339 -8.32 -7.21 -25.56
N SER A 340 -8.51 -6.29 -26.51
CA SER A 340 -9.52 -6.47 -27.55
C SER A 340 -9.10 -7.65 -28.43
N LEU A 341 -9.99 -8.63 -28.60
CA LEU A 341 -9.73 -9.82 -29.41
C LEU A 341 -9.38 -9.41 -30.85
N GLU A 342 -8.18 -9.81 -31.29
CA GLU A 342 -7.72 -9.93 -32.69
C GLU A 342 -7.48 -8.62 -33.48
N ASP A 343 -6.19 -8.27 -33.70
CA ASP A 343 -5.60 -7.61 -34.90
C ASP A 343 -4.44 -6.62 -34.58
N LEU A 344 -3.56 -6.39 -35.57
CA LEU A 344 -2.42 -5.44 -35.52
C LEU A 344 -2.83 -3.98 -35.24
N SER A 345 -4.10 -3.61 -35.43
CA SER A 345 -4.69 -2.33 -35.01
C SER A 345 -4.65 -2.13 -33.49
N ASN A 346 -4.66 -3.23 -32.72
CA ASN A 346 -4.65 -3.25 -31.27
C ASN A 346 -3.38 -2.61 -30.66
N LEU A 347 -2.24 -2.72 -31.34
CA LEU A 347 -0.96 -2.20 -30.82
C LEU A 347 -0.94 -0.67 -30.77
N GLN A 348 -1.52 -0.02 -31.78
CA GLN A 348 -1.61 1.44 -31.83
C GLN A 348 -2.65 1.95 -30.83
N ASP A 349 -3.72 1.19 -30.60
CA ASP A 349 -4.75 1.48 -29.60
C ASP A 349 -4.20 1.37 -28.17
N GLN A 350 -3.35 0.37 -27.88
CA GLN A 350 -2.67 0.21 -26.58
C GLN A 350 -1.70 1.36 -26.28
N LYS A 351 -0.90 1.76 -27.27
CA LYS A 351 -0.02 2.93 -27.14
C LYS A 351 -0.83 4.20 -26.88
N ALA A 352 -1.91 4.42 -27.63
CA ALA A 352 -2.80 5.55 -27.45
C ALA A 352 -3.53 5.53 -26.10
N TYR A 353 -3.91 4.34 -25.61
CA TYR A 353 -4.52 4.16 -24.29
C TYR A 353 -3.55 4.60 -23.19
N PHE A 354 -2.31 4.10 -23.20
CA PHE A 354 -1.30 4.48 -22.21
C PHE A 354 -1.00 5.98 -22.26
N GLU A 355 -0.83 6.53 -23.47
CA GLU A 355 -0.59 7.96 -23.69
C GLU A 355 -1.71 8.84 -23.12
N LYS A 356 -2.96 8.46 -23.34
CA LYS A 356 -4.14 9.20 -22.87
C LYS A 356 -4.36 9.07 -21.36
N THR A 357 -4.11 7.90 -20.78
CA THR A 357 -4.63 7.57 -19.44
C THR A 357 -3.60 7.60 -18.32
N ALA A 358 -2.32 7.30 -18.61
CA ALA A 358 -1.29 7.10 -17.58
C ALA A 358 0.03 7.83 -17.84
N LEU A 359 0.42 8.08 -19.11
CA LEU A 359 1.75 8.57 -19.47
C LEU A 359 2.16 9.84 -18.70
N SER A 360 1.30 10.85 -18.65
CA SER A 360 1.59 12.12 -17.96
C SER A 360 1.81 11.92 -16.46
N MET A 361 1.05 11.02 -15.84
CA MET A 361 1.17 10.70 -14.41
C MET A 361 2.45 9.93 -14.11
N VAL A 362 2.80 8.95 -14.97
CA VAL A 362 4.04 8.17 -14.89
C VAL A 362 5.26 9.08 -15.08
N GLU A 363 5.25 9.93 -16.11
CA GLU A 363 6.33 10.87 -16.39
C GLU A 363 6.58 11.81 -15.20
N SER A 364 5.52 12.49 -14.74
CA SER A 364 5.62 13.41 -13.59
C SER A 364 6.06 12.69 -12.32
N GLY A 365 5.54 11.49 -12.07
CA GLY A 365 5.85 10.71 -10.87
C GLY A 365 7.29 10.21 -10.86
N LEU A 366 7.80 9.73 -12.00
CA LEU A 366 9.19 9.31 -12.14
C LEU A 366 10.15 10.50 -12.05
N LYS A 367 9.82 11.65 -12.68
CA LYS A 367 10.61 12.88 -12.51
C LYS A 367 10.68 13.35 -11.06
N ALA A 368 9.60 13.21 -10.28
CA ALA A 368 9.61 13.51 -8.85
C ALA A 368 10.55 12.56 -8.06
N LEU A 369 10.56 11.27 -8.39
CA LEU A 369 11.50 10.31 -7.79
C LEU A 369 12.96 10.63 -8.17
N LEU A 370 13.21 11.06 -9.40
CA LEU A 370 14.54 11.48 -9.87
C LEU A 370 15.07 12.72 -9.14
N ALA A 371 14.17 13.59 -8.67
CA ALA A 371 14.51 14.77 -7.87
C ALA A 371 14.69 14.47 -6.36
N SER A 372 14.49 13.22 -5.94
CA SER A 372 14.49 12.81 -4.53
C SER A 372 15.84 12.24 -4.08
N ASP A 373 15.86 11.51 -2.96
CA ASP A 373 17.05 10.86 -2.43
C ASP A 373 17.62 9.76 -3.35
N THR A 374 18.85 9.33 -3.09
CA THR A 374 19.55 8.34 -3.92
C THR A 374 18.78 7.02 -4.07
N GLN A 375 18.08 6.58 -3.01
CA GLN A 375 17.31 5.34 -3.06
C GLN A 375 16.09 5.48 -3.99
N LEU A 376 15.37 6.59 -3.94
CA LEU A 376 14.22 6.83 -4.81
C LEU A 376 14.64 7.07 -6.26
N LYS A 377 15.82 7.65 -6.51
CA LYS A 377 16.42 7.71 -7.85
C LYS A 377 16.69 6.31 -8.40
N LEU A 378 17.27 5.43 -7.58
CA LEU A 378 17.55 4.05 -7.96
C LEU A 378 16.25 3.28 -8.24
N ASP A 379 15.22 3.48 -7.42
CA ASP A 379 13.87 2.94 -7.67
C ASP A 379 13.36 3.43 -9.04
N ALA A 380 13.48 4.73 -9.35
CA ALA A 380 13.05 5.29 -10.64
C ALA A 380 13.77 4.67 -11.84
N TYR A 381 15.09 4.50 -11.77
CA TYR A 381 15.89 3.91 -12.86
C TYR A 381 15.45 2.47 -13.12
N ASN A 382 15.27 1.67 -12.05
CA ASN A 382 14.85 0.29 -12.19
C ASN A 382 13.39 0.15 -12.68
N ILE A 383 12.50 1.08 -12.32
CA ILE A 383 11.13 1.12 -12.87
C ILE A 383 11.16 1.41 -14.37
N VAL A 384 11.94 2.42 -14.79
CA VAL A 384 12.08 2.78 -16.21
C VAL A 384 12.70 1.64 -17.00
N LEU A 385 13.74 1.00 -16.47
CA LEU A 385 14.34 -0.19 -17.08
C LEU A 385 13.30 -1.29 -17.31
N ALA A 386 12.50 -1.62 -16.29
CA ALA A 386 11.45 -2.63 -16.43
C ALA A 386 10.39 -2.25 -17.49
N MET A 387 10.04 -0.96 -17.59
CA MET A 387 9.09 -0.48 -18.61
C MET A 387 9.65 -0.59 -20.03
N ILE A 388 10.94 -0.27 -20.23
CA ILE A 388 11.62 -0.36 -21.53
C ILE A 388 11.73 -1.82 -21.96
N MET A 389 12.13 -2.70 -21.04
CA MET A 389 12.40 -4.11 -21.30
C MET A 389 11.14 -4.94 -21.55
N ASP A 390 10.12 -4.75 -20.70
CA ASP A 390 8.98 -5.66 -20.70
C ASP A 390 7.97 -5.35 -21.82
N ARG A 391 7.85 -4.08 -22.26
CA ARG A 391 6.78 -3.60 -23.15
C ARG A 391 7.25 -2.51 -24.12
N TRP A 392 7.33 -2.86 -25.39
CA TRP A 392 7.75 -1.94 -26.45
C TRP A 392 6.74 -0.79 -26.67
N GLU A 393 5.44 -1.01 -26.45
CA GLU A 393 4.37 -0.01 -26.59
C GLU A 393 4.58 1.18 -25.63
N ILE A 394 5.12 0.89 -24.45
CA ILE A 394 5.44 1.86 -23.40
C ILE A 394 6.84 2.44 -23.63
N SER A 395 7.80 1.59 -24.02
CA SER A 395 9.22 1.91 -24.16
C SER A 395 9.47 3.22 -24.92
N GLN A 396 8.95 3.38 -26.14
CA GLN A 396 9.18 4.60 -26.93
C GLN A 396 8.69 5.89 -26.25
N LEU A 397 7.49 5.84 -25.65
CA LEU A 397 6.88 7.00 -25.00
C LEU A 397 7.61 7.40 -23.72
N ILE A 398 8.11 6.42 -22.97
CA ILE A 398 8.86 6.60 -21.74
C ILE A 398 10.29 7.07 -22.02
N THR A 399 10.99 6.41 -22.93
CA THR A 399 12.38 6.72 -23.31
C THR A 399 12.50 8.17 -23.80
N SER A 400 11.62 8.59 -24.71
CA SER A 400 11.60 9.97 -25.23
C SER A 400 11.42 11.07 -24.16
N ARG A 401 10.89 10.73 -22.98
CA ARG A 401 10.59 11.70 -21.90
C ARG A 401 11.51 11.61 -20.69
N LEU A 402 12.08 10.43 -20.45
CA LEU A 402 12.84 10.14 -19.23
C LEU A 402 14.31 9.82 -19.47
N PHE A 403 14.73 9.53 -20.70
CA PHE A 403 16.13 9.29 -21.01
C PHE A 403 17.02 10.45 -20.55
N VAL A 404 16.72 11.67 -21.01
CA VAL A 404 17.50 12.87 -20.66
C VAL A 404 17.50 13.13 -19.14
N PRO A 405 16.36 13.18 -18.43
CA PRO A 405 16.35 13.31 -16.97
C PRO A 405 17.16 12.27 -16.21
N ILE A 406 17.20 11.01 -16.70
CA ILE A 406 18.00 9.95 -16.09
C ILE A 406 19.49 10.20 -16.28
N ILE A 407 19.91 10.60 -17.49
CA ILE A 407 21.31 10.93 -17.77
C ILE A 407 21.78 12.12 -16.96
N GLU A 408 21.00 13.20 -16.91
CA GLU A 408 21.31 14.38 -16.08
C GLU A 408 21.39 14.01 -14.60
N SER A 409 20.42 13.23 -14.09
CA SER A 409 20.44 12.72 -12.71
C SER A 409 21.68 11.86 -12.44
N CYS A 410 22.11 11.05 -13.39
CA CYS A 410 23.28 10.20 -13.29
C CYS A 410 24.57 11.03 -13.24
N TYR A 411 24.70 12.00 -14.15
CA TYR A 411 25.81 12.95 -14.22
C TYR A 411 25.96 13.74 -12.90
N HIS A 412 24.87 14.35 -12.42
CA HIS A 412 24.90 15.12 -11.18
C HIS A 412 25.24 14.25 -9.97
N SER A 413 24.76 13.01 -9.93
CA SER A 413 25.07 12.09 -8.84
C SER A 413 26.55 11.65 -8.90
N HIS A 414 27.09 11.39 -10.09
CA HIS A 414 28.49 11.04 -10.27
C HIS A 414 29.45 12.16 -9.86
N ALA A 415 29.10 13.42 -10.15
CA ALA A 415 29.89 14.58 -9.77
C ALA A 415 30.06 14.74 -8.24
N THR A 416 29.15 14.17 -7.42
CA THR A 416 29.26 14.21 -5.96
C THR A 416 30.26 13.20 -5.37
N ASN A 417 30.76 12.24 -6.17
CA ASN A 417 31.76 11.24 -5.80
C ASN A 417 31.46 10.45 -4.51
N ASN A 418 30.18 10.16 -4.27
CA ASN A 418 29.69 9.38 -3.12
C ASN A 418 29.66 7.87 -3.49
N PRO A 419 29.97 6.91 -2.60
CA PRO A 419 29.79 5.47 -2.90
C PRO A 419 28.42 5.12 -3.50
N ALA A 420 27.34 5.78 -3.07
CA ALA A 420 26.00 5.56 -3.61
C ALA A 420 25.84 6.00 -5.09
N SER A 421 26.74 6.86 -5.61
CA SER A 421 26.75 7.24 -7.02
C SER A 421 27.21 6.11 -7.94
N LEU A 422 27.98 5.14 -7.44
CA LEU A 422 28.40 3.99 -8.23
C LEU A 422 27.22 3.06 -8.54
N GLU A 423 26.32 2.86 -7.58
CA GLU A 423 25.11 2.07 -7.78
C GLU A 423 24.16 2.75 -8.78
N LEU A 424 23.98 4.07 -8.66
CA LEU A 424 23.21 4.85 -9.63
C LEU A 424 23.84 4.82 -11.02
N LEU A 425 25.16 4.92 -11.12
CA LEU A 425 25.86 4.82 -12.40
C LEU A 425 25.64 3.44 -13.03
N ALA A 426 25.78 2.35 -12.26
CA ALA A 426 25.52 1.00 -12.75
C ALA A 426 24.06 0.80 -13.18
N ALA A 427 23.10 1.38 -12.46
CA ALA A 427 21.70 1.36 -12.87
C ALA A 427 21.43 2.21 -14.12
N GLY A 428 22.07 3.37 -14.23
CA GLY A 428 21.99 4.25 -15.40
C GLY A 428 22.55 3.59 -16.65
N LYS A 429 23.68 2.88 -16.54
CA LYS A 429 24.24 2.07 -17.65
C LYS A 429 23.25 1.03 -18.14
N ARG A 430 22.64 0.26 -17.23
CA ARG A 430 21.61 -0.71 -17.60
C ARG A 430 20.42 -0.10 -18.33
N VAL A 431 20.01 1.13 -17.98
CA VAL A 431 18.95 1.83 -18.74
C VAL A 431 19.48 2.24 -20.11
N PHE A 432 20.68 2.81 -20.19
CA PHE A 432 21.30 3.26 -21.43
C PHE A 432 21.49 2.13 -22.44
N ASP A 433 21.92 0.95 -21.98
CA ASP A 433 22.17 -0.22 -22.82
C ASP A 433 20.89 -0.73 -23.53
N GLU A 434 19.71 -0.46 -22.95
CA GLU A 434 18.41 -0.89 -23.48
C GLU A 434 17.70 0.21 -24.30
N VAL A 435 18.31 1.40 -24.43
CA VAL A 435 17.76 2.51 -25.21
C VAL A 435 18.26 2.44 -26.65
N GLU A 436 17.33 2.57 -27.60
CA GLU A 436 17.67 2.62 -29.02
C GLU A 436 18.61 3.81 -29.33
N ALA A 437 19.61 3.55 -30.17
CA ALA A 437 20.68 4.49 -30.49
C ALA A 437 20.19 5.85 -31.00
N HIS A 438 19.07 5.89 -31.72
CA HIS A 438 18.52 7.13 -32.25
C HIS A 438 18.14 8.14 -31.14
N TYR A 439 17.65 7.69 -29.97
CA TYR A 439 17.36 8.61 -28.84
C TYR A 439 18.64 9.17 -28.24
N ILE A 440 19.68 8.34 -28.12
CA ILE A 440 20.99 8.71 -27.59
C ILE A 440 21.62 9.79 -28.48
N TRP A 441 21.67 9.52 -29.78
CA TRP A 441 22.28 10.42 -30.76
C TRP A 441 21.44 11.66 -31.03
N GLN A 442 20.12 11.58 -30.94
CA GLN A 442 19.25 12.76 -30.95
C GLN A 442 19.60 13.70 -29.79
N TYR A 443 19.74 13.18 -28.57
CA TYR A 443 20.12 13.98 -27.41
C TYR A 443 21.52 14.60 -27.58
N ILE A 444 22.51 13.79 -27.97
CA ILE A 444 23.89 14.26 -28.16
C ILE A 444 23.98 15.33 -29.23
N CYS A 445 23.44 15.07 -30.44
CA CYS A 445 23.54 16.01 -31.54
C CYS A 445 22.71 17.27 -31.28
N ASN A 446 21.43 17.11 -30.92
CA ASN A 446 20.48 18.23 -30.92
C ASN A 446 20.51 19.04 -29.63
N GLU A 447 20.68 18.39 -28.47
CA GLU A 447 20.58 19.08 -27.18
C GLU A 447 21.92 19.45 -26.56
N ILE A 448 22.96 18.64 -26.80
CA ILE A 448 24.31 18.87 -26.27
C ILE A 448 25.16 19.62 -27.30
N VAL A 449 25.49 19.00 -28.44
CA VAL A 449 26.48 19.51 -29.40
C VAL A 449 26.03 20.83 -30.01
N ILE A 450 24.78 20.92 -30.49
CA ILE A 450 24.26 22.13 -31.13
C ILE A 450 24.09 23.30 -30.14
N SER A 451 23.94 23.02 -28.84
CA SER A 451 23.68 24.07 -27.83
C SER A 451 24.83 25.05 -27.64
N GLY A 452 26.08 24.61 -27.85
CA GLY A 452 27.27 25.42 -27.57
C GLY A 452 27.57 25.63 -26.07
N ASP A 453 26.86 24.95 -25.16
CA ASP A 453 27.02 25.13 -23.72
C ASP A 453 28.12 24.23 -23.14
N ASN A 454 29.13 24.86 -22.52
CA ASN A 454 30.24 24.15 -21.88
C ASN A 454 29.82 23.23 -20.73
N GLU A 455 28.72 23.52 -20.02
CA GLU A 455 28.23 22.61 -18.97
C GLU A 455 27.66 21.33 -19.59
N LYS A 456 26.94 21.45 -20.72
CA LYS A 456 26.45 20.29 -21.47
C LYS A 456 27.58 19.47 -22.09
N LEU A 457 28.68 20.12 -22.48
CA LEU A 457 29.87 19.39 -22.93
C LEU A 457 30.46 18.48 -21.83
N LYS A 458 30.38 18.88 -20.55
CA LYS A 458 30.81 17.98 -19.45
C LYS A 458 29.91 16.76 -19.32
N VAL A 459 28.62 16.90 -19.62
CA VAL A 459 27.68 15.77 -19.69
C VAL A 459 28.07 14.83 -20.84
N LEU A 460 28.49 15.38 -21.98
CA LEU A 460 29.00 14.59 -23.11
C LEU A 460 30.26 13.82 -22.73
N ASP A 461 31.25 14.49 -22.14
CA ASP A 461 32.49 13.85 -21.68
C ASP A 461 32.18 12.70 -20.70
N PHE A 462 31.26 12.93 -19.77
CA PHE A 462 30.79 11.92 -18.84
C PHE A 462 30.16 10.72 -19.57
N LEU A 463 29.28 10.96 -20.55
CA LEU A 463 28.66 9.88 -21.33
C LEU A 463 29.70 9.05 -22.07
N LEU A 464 30.60 9.70 -22.82
CA LEU A 464 31.62 9.03 -23.64
C LEU A 464 32.61 8.22 -22.80
N GLN A 465 32.91 8.66 -21.58
CA GLN A 465 33.82 7.94 -20.68
C GLN A 465 33.19 6.75 -19.95
N ASN A 466 31.90 6.85 -19.64
CA ASN A 466 31.27 5.93 -18.69
C ASN A 466 30.29 4.95 -19.33
N PHE A 467 29.75 5.23 -20.51
CA PHE A 467 28.70 4.43 -21.14
C PHE A 467 29.22 3.75 -22.41
N GLN A 468 28.69 2.56 -22.68
CA GLN A 468 28.97 1.83 -23.91
C GLN A 468 27.90 2.18 -24.94
N PHE A 469 28.33 2.79 -26.04
CA PHE A 469 27.40 3.16 -27.11
C PHE A 469 27.01 1.93 -27.93
N PRO A 470 25.75 1.85 -28.42
CA PRO A 470 25.33 0.79 -29.32
C PRO A 470 26.21 0.77 -30.58
N GLU A 471 26.70 -0.41 -30.95
CA GLU A 471 27.39 -0.63 -32.22
C GLU A 471 26.34 -0.57 -33.35
N GLU A 472 26.29 0.53 -34.09
CA GLU A 472 25.51 0.59 -35.33
C GLU A 472 26.35 0.07 -36.51
N GLU A 473 25.73 -0.69 -37.41
CA GLU A 473 26.36 -1.22 -38.63
C GLU A 473 26.92 -0.10 -39.54
N GLU A 474 26.43 1.13 -39.37
CA GLU A 474 26.93 2.34 -40.03
C GLU A 474 27.22 3.40 -38.96
N ASN A 475 28.49 3.60 -38.57
CA ASN A 475 28.97 4.64 -37.61
C ASN A 475 28.61 6.11 -37.98
N MET A 476 27.58 6.36 -38.77
CA MET A 476 27.13 7.64 -39.29
C MET A 476 26.83 8.65 -38.17
N HIS A 477 26.20 8.22 -37.07
CA HIS A 477 25.82 9.15 -36.00
C HIS A 477 27.04 9.76 -35.29
N VAL A 478 28.11 8.99 -35.07
CA VAL A 478 29.38 9.48 -34.50
C VAL A 478 29.97 10.57 -35.39
N TRP A 479 29.98 10.35 -36.71
CA TRP A 479 30.51 11.31 -37.67
C TRP A 479 29.65 12.57 -37.78
N LEU A 480 28.32 12.44 -37.77
CA LEU A 480 27.40 13.58 -37.75
C LEU A 480 27.59 14.42 -36.48
N ALA A 481 27.72 13.78 -35.32
CA ALA A 481 28.01 14.45 -34.06
C ALA A 481 29.35 15.18 -34.12
N THR A 482 30.40 14.54 -34.67
CA THR A 482 31.73 15.12 -34.81
C THR A 482 31.72 16.33 -35.75
N LEU A 483 31.06 16.24 -36.90
CA LEU A 483 30.93 17.36 -37.84
C LEU A 483 30.15 18.52 -37.22
N ALA A 484 29.00 18.23 -36.60
CA ALA A 484 28.21 19.24 -35.88
C ALA A 484 29.03 19.91 -34.78
N PHE A 485 29.87 19.15 -34.07
CA PHE A 485 30.76 19.65 -33.03
C PHE A 485 31.79 20.62 -33.59
N LEU A 486 32.51 20.24 -34.65
CA LEU A 486 33.50 21.09 -35.31
C LEU A 486 32.90 22.37 -35.90
N MET A 487 31.63 22.33 -36.34
CA MET A 487 30.94 23.50 -36.87
C MET A 487 30.49 24.48 -35.78
N LYS A 488 30.28 24.01 -34.55
CA LYS A 488 29.65 24.80 -33.47
C LYS A 488 30.60 25.27 -32.39
N HIS A 489 31.67 24.54 -32.13
CA HIS A 489 32.54 24.79 -30.98
C HIS A 489 33.87 25.40 -31.39
N GLU A 490 34.29 26.44 -30.67
CA GLU A 490 35.62 27.02 -30.80
C GLU A 490 36.68 26.12 -30.14
N VAL A 491 37.93 26.32 -30.53
CA VAL A 491 39.06 25.53 -29.99
C VAL A 491 39.33 25.94 -28.54
N SER A 492 39.14 24.99 -27.63
CA SER A 492 39.39 25.13 -26.19
C SER A 492 39.92 23.80 -25.65
N VAL A 493 40.48 23.80 -24.43
CA VAL A 493 40.98 22.56 -23.80
C VAL A 493 39.85 21.53 -23.66
N GLN A 494 38.67 21.98 -23.24
CA GLN A 494 37.49 21.13 -23.09
C GLN A 494 37.01 20.61 -24.46
N SER A 495 36.90 21.47 -25.46
CA SER A 495 36.40 21.03 -26.77
C SER A 495 37.36 20.08 -27.50
N VAL A 496 38.67 20.24 -27.33
CA VAL A 496 39.67 19.28 -27.83
C VAL A 496 39.55 17.93 -27.11
N PHE A 497 39.33 17.95 -25.80
CA PHE A 497 39.11 16.74 -25.02
C PHE A 497 37.86 15.98 -25.46
N THR A 498 36.70 16.66 -25.55
CA THR A 498 35.45 16.08 -26.03
C THR A 498 35.59 15.53 -27.45
N LEU A 499 36.26 16.27 -28.34
CA LEU A 499 36.51 15.82 -29.72
C LEU A 499 37.37 14.54 -29.76
N THR A 500 38.35 14.42 -28.88
CA THR A 500 39.21 13.22 -28.78
C THR A 500 38.36 12.02 -28.38
N LEU A 501 37.49 12.16 -27.38
CA LEU A 501 36.57 11.09 -26.95
C LEU A 501 35.59 10.68 -28.07
N LEU A 502 35.05 11.64 -28.83
CA LEU A 502 34.18 11.34 -29.98
C LEU A 502 34.95 10.57 -31.08
N MET A 503 36.21 10.93 -31.33
CA MET A 503 37.05 10.26 -32.31
C MET A 503 37.48 8.85 -31.86
N GLU A 504 37.66 8.61 -30.57
CA GLU A 504 37.93 7.28 -30.02
C GLU A 504 36.76 6.31 -30.26
N LEU A 505 35.53 6.84 -30.31
CA LEU A 505 34.31 6.09 -30.59
C LEU A 505 34.13 5.75 -32.06
N ALA A 506 34.75 6.49 -32.96
CA ALA A 506 34.69 6.22 -34.40
C ALA A 506 35.66 5.08 -34.77
N ASP A 507 35.18 4.00 -35.40
CA ASP A 507 36.10 2.97 -35.92
C ASP A 507 37.09 3.62 -36.92
N PRO A 508 38.41 3.59 -36.65
CA PRO A 508 39.41 4.19 -37.52
C PRO A 508 39.42 3.60 -38.95
N LYS A 509 38.78 2.45 -39.19
CA LYS A 509 38.65 1.85 -40.53
C LYS A 509 37.83 2.69 -41.50
N LEU A 510 36.90 3.52 -41.05
CA LEU A 510 36.10 4.37 -41.96
C LEU A 510 36.84 5.63 -42.46
N LEU A 511 37.98 5.97 -41.84
CA LEU A 511 38.92 6.98 -42.36
C LEU A 511 39.93 6.39 -43.35
N THR A 512 39.93 5.06 -43.55
CA THR A 512 40.66 4.51 -44.68
C THR A 512 39.89 4.88 -45.94
N VAL A 513 40.49 5.76 -46.73
CA VAL A 513 40.01 6.13 -48.06
C VAL A 513 39.71 4.84 -48.81
N THR A 514 38.44 4.59 -49.13
CA THR A 514 38.01 3.52 -50.02
C THR A 514 38.51 3.82 -51.41
N GLY A 515 39.78 3.47 -51.65
CA GLY A 515 40.46 3.75 -52.89
C GLY A 515 41.94 3.84 -52.63
N GLY A 516 42.66 2.80 -53.02
CA GLY A 516 44.11 2.85 -53.15
C GLY A 516 44.49 4.02 -54.03
N ASN A 517 44.99 5.08 -53.42
CA ASN A 517 45.96 5.97 -54.04
C ASN A 517 47.14 6.02 -53.09
N GLU A 518 48.11 5.17 -53.40
CA GLU A 518 49.50 5.32 -53.00
C GLU A 518 49.92 6.75 -53.35
N ASN A 519 49.94 7.67 -52.37
CA ASN A 519 50.73 8.91 -52.31
C ASN A 519 50.10 9.96 -51.35
N VAL A 520 49.78 9.57 -50.13
CA VAL A 520 49.65 10.57 -49.04
C VAL A 520 50.68 10.22 -47.98
N ALA A 521 51.77 10.97 -48.00
CA ALA A 521 52.84 10.89 -47.01
C ALA A 521 52.28 11.27 -45.63
N VAL A 522 51.93 10.25 -44.85
CA VAL A 522 51.63 10.37 -43.43
C VAL A 522 52.87 10.91 -42.72
N PHE A 523 52.67 12.01 -41.97
CA PHE A 523 53.64 12.64 -41.08
C PHE A 523 54.45 11.59 -40.30
N LYS A 524 55.70 11.36 -40.71
CA LYS A 524 56.68 10.67 -39.86
C LYS A 524 57.04 11.62 -38.72
N ARG A 525 56.66 11.25 -37.49
CA ARG A 525 57.22 11.82 -36.25
C ARG A 525 58.75 11.81 -36.34
N ARG A 526 59.37 12.97 -36.57
CA ARG A 526 60.76 13.19 -36.17
C ARG A 526 60.76 13.61 -34.71
N VAL A 527 61.10 12.66 -33.86
CA VAL A 527 61.54 12.92 -32.49
C VAL A 527 62.81 13.76 -32.58
N PHE A 528 62.74 15.03 -32.20
CA PHE A 528 63.91 15.82 -31.86
C PHE A 528 63.96 15.93 -30.34
N TRP A 529 64.88 15.18 -29.72
CA TRP A 529 65.46 15.56 -28.45
C TRP A 529 66.90 16.01 -28.73
N THR A 530 67.21 17.16 -28.17
CA THR A 530 68.47 17.92 -28.18
C THR A 530 69.71 17.10 -27.83
N THR A 531 70.80 17.29 -28.58
CA THR A 531 72.02 17.99 -28.12
C THR A 531 72.70 18.66 -29.31
#